data_AF-A0A9E5FI31-F1
#
_entry.id   AF-A0A9E5FI31-F1
#
_cell.length_a   1.000
_cell.length_b   1.000
_cell.length_c   1.000
_cell.angle_alpha   90.00
_cell.angle_beta   90.00
_cell.angle_gamma   90.00
#
_symmetry.space_group_name_H-M   'P 1'
#
loop_
_entity.id
_entity.type
_entity.pdbx_description
1 polymer ?
#
loop_
_entity_poly.entity_id
_entity_poly.type
_entity_poly.pdbx_seq_one_letter_code
_entity_poly.pdbx_strand_id
1 'polypeptide(L)'
;MSHDSSAQPLPQAIIRRAVPWYLGLLQSPLAWFGLPLLALAAVVWQVKVRDLVYPKPTLVVHFQEGFGIKAGDYLKYRGIVVGDIIDAVLEHSATSDSIRVEVVLKPTAHHLCRQGSQFWIVRPMLGIGQINGIDTFANGVYMAVEPATPSSAVVVKEFVGRESPPAQEIRSPAGLQIVVESPERKGLDPGAPVRFRGFTVGHVMEVALAGDSGTVDARVYIQPDYKKLIRVNTQF
;
A
#
# COMPACT_ATOMS: atom_id res chain seq x y z
N MET A 1 -109.91 -29.72 6.75
CA MET A 1 -108.82 -30.15 5.86
C MET A 1 -107.56 -29.40 6.25
N SER A 2 -106.59 -30.10 6.81
CA SER A 2 -105.30 -29.56 7.26
C SER A 2 -104.33 -29.42 6.08
N HIS A 3 -103.77 -28.21 5.92
CA HIS A 3 -102.59 -27.93 5.11
C HIS A 3 -101.37 -28.64 5.72
N ASP A 4 -100.59 -29.34 4.90
CA ASP A 4 -99.24 -29.78 5.27
C ASP A 4 -98.24 -29.12 4.30
N SER A 5 -97.47 -28.17 4.83
CA SER A 5 -96.38 -27.47 4.15
C SER A 5 -95.07 -28.15 4.49
N SER A 6 -94.57 -28.98 3.57
CA SER A 6 -93.24 -29.57 3.67
C SER A 6 -92.18 -28.62 3.11
N ALA A 7 -91.57 -27.81 3.98
CA ALA A 7 -90.40 -27.00 3.65
C ALA A 7 -89.14 -27.86 3.57
N GLN A 8 -88.46 -27.86 2.42
CA GLN A 8 -87.15 -28.51 2.22
C GLN A 8 -86.03 -27.68 2.87
N PRO A 9 -85.08 -28.28 3.61
CA PRO A 9 -84.02 -27.54 4.26
C PRO A 9 -82.96 -27.06 3.26
N LEU A 10 -82.51 -25.81 3.42
CA LEU A 10 -81.48 -25.18 2.58
C LEU A 10 -80.10 -25.84 2.79
N PRO A 11 -79.28 -25.98 1.73
CA PRO A 11 -77.94 -26.56 1.83
C PRO A 11 -76.98 -25.64 2.60
N GLN A 12 -76.23 -26.21 3.55
CA GLN A 12 -75.20 -25.49 4.31
C GLN A 12 -73.82 -25.68 3.69
N ALA A 13 -73.09 -24.57 3.49
CA ALA A 13 -71.72 -24.57 3.00
C ALA A 13 -70.73 -24.64 4.19
N ILE A 14 -69.94 -25.71 4.26
CA ILE A 14 -68.88 -25.87 5.26
C ILE A 14 -67.63 -25.14 4.76
N ILE A 15 -67.35 -23.96 5.32
CA ILE A 15 -66.11 -23.21 5.02
C ILE A 15 -64.96 -23.86 5.80
N ARG A 16 -64.17 -24.71 5.13
CA ARG A 16 -62.89 -25.17 5.68
C ARG A 16 -61.88 -24.02 5.59
N ARG A 17 -61.58 -23.36 6.71
CA ARG A 17 -60.44 -22.45 6.81
C ARG A 17 -59.16 -23.27 6.66
N ALA A 18 -58.54 -23.23 5.48
CA ALA A 18 -57.22 -23.78 5.25
C ALA A 18 -56.22 -22.90 6.01
N VAL A 19 -55.76 -23.36 7.17
CA VAL A 19 -54.60 -22.75 7.83
C VAL A 19 -53.38 -23.19 7.02
N PRO A 20 -52.58 -22.26 6.49
CA PRO A 20 -51.38 -22.62 5.75
C PRO A 20 -50.46 -23.49 6.62
N TRP A 21 -50.08 -24.64 6.10
CA TRP A 21 -49.28 -25.65 6.81
C TRP A 21 -47.95 -25.09 7.35
N TYR A 22 -47.41 -24.01 6.76
CA TYR A 22 -46.18 -23.35 7.21
C TYR A 22 -46.30 -22.63 8.56
N LEU A 23 -47.51 -22.26 9.00
CA LEU A 23 -47.72 -21.63 10.31
C LEU A 23 -47.57 -22.62 11.47
N GLY A 24 -47.82 -23.92 11.25
CA GLY A 24 -47.62 -24.97 12.25
C GLY A 24 -46.14 -25.31 12.51
N LEU A 25 -45.26 -25.04 11.54
CA LEU A 25 -43.82 -25.22 11.67
C LEU A 25 -43.18 -24.27 12.69
N LEU A 26 -43.82 -23.12 12.96
CA LEU A 26 -43.30 -22.07 13.85
C LEU A 26 -43.29 -22.47 15.34
N GLN A 27 -44.06 -23.47 15.75
CA GLN A 27 -44.15 -23.95 17.14
C GLN A 27 -43.29 -25.19 17.43
N SER A 28 -42.50 -25.66 16.45
CA SER A 28 -41.64 -26.82 16.63
C SER A 28 -40.33 -26.46 17.34
N PRO A 29 -39.82 -27.28 18.29
CA PRO A 29 -38.55 -27.03 18.96
C PRO A 29 -37.36 -27.01 17.98
N LEU A 30 -37.49 -27.64 16.80
CA LEU A 30 -36.50 -27.57 15.73
C LEU A 30 -36.40 -26.16 15.11
N ALA A 31 -37.48 -25.38 15.08
CA ALA A 31 -37.46 -24.03 14.53
C ALA A 31 -36.58 -23.08 15.37
N TRP A 32 -36.53 -23.28 16.69
CA TRP A 32 -35.71 -22.45 17.60
C TRP A 32 -34.21 -22.69 17.44
N PHE A 33 -33.79 -23.90 17.04
CA PHE A 33 -32.38 -24.22 16.78
C PHE A 33 -31.98 -24.07 15.30
N GLY A 34 -32.90 -24.27 14.36
CA GLY A 34 -32.63 -24.11 12.93
C GLY A 34 -32.42 -22.64 12.52
N LEU A 35 -33.19 -21.72 13.08
CA LEU A 35 -33.09 -20.28 12.78
C LEU A 35 -31.71 -19.69 13.16
N PRO A 36 -31.16 -19.89 14.37
CA PRO A 36 -29.83 -19.37 14.71
C PRO A 36 -28.72 -20.04 13.91
N LEU A 37 -28.85 -21.32 13.55
CA LEU A 37 -27.88 -22.01 12.70
C LEU A 37 -27.85 -21.41 11.28
N LEU A 38 -29.02 -21.15 10.69
CA LEU A 38 -29.14 -20.47 9.40
C LEU A 38 -28.60 -19.03 9.45
N ALA A 39 -28.87 -18.30 10.54
CA ALA A 39 -28.32 -16.96 10.73
C ALA A 39 -26.78 -16.98 10.83
N LEU A 40 -26.21 -17.92 11.58
CA LEU A 40 -24.75 -18.12 11.65
C LEU A 40 -24.16 -18.47 10.28
N ALA A 41 -24.80 -19.38 9.54
CA ALA A 41 -24.37 -19.74 8.19
C ALA A 41 -24.42 -18.53 7.25
N ALA A 42 -25.47 -17.70 7.34
CA ALA A 42 -25.58 -16.47 6.55
C ALA A 42 -24.49 -15.45 6.90
N VAL A 43 -24.11 -15.31 8.18
CA VAL A 43 -23.00 -14.44 8.61
C VAL A 43 -21.67 -14.95 8.07
N VAL A 44 -21.39 -16.26 8.20
CA VAL A 44 -20.17 -16.88 7.65
C VAL A 44 -20.12 -16.72 6.13
N TRP A 45 -21.25 -16.91 5.46
CA TRP A 45 -21.40 -16.70 4.01
C TRP A 45 -21.12 -15.24 3.62
N GLN A 46 -21.72 -14.28 4.34
CA GLN A 46 -21.55 -12.86 4.06
C GLN A 46 -20.08 -12.40 4.23
N VAL A 47 -19.37 -12.93 5.23
CA VAL A 47 -17.94 -12.66 5.42
C VAL A 47 -17.11 -13.24 4.28
N LYS A 48 -17.30 -14.51 3.92
CA LYS A 48 -16.55 -15.15 2.81
C LYS A 48 -16.86 -14.56 1.43
N VAL A 49 -18.09 -14.09 1.20
CA VAL A 49 -18.47 -13.46 -0.07
C VAL A 49 -17.65 -12.21 -0.36
N ARG A 50 -17.19 -11.47 0.65
CA ARG A 50 -16.38 -10.26 0.43
C ARG A 50 -15.04 -10.58 -0.23
N ASP A 51 -14.41 -11.70 0.14
CA ASP A 51 -13.14 -12.14 -0.44
C ASP A 51 -13.29 -12.67 -1.88
N LEU A 52 -14.49 -13.20 -2.21
CA LEU A 52 -14.81 -13.72 -3.54
C LEU A 52 -15.23 -12.64 -4.54
N VAL A 53 -15.85 -11.56 -4.07
CA VAL A 53 -16.41 -10.50 -4.94
C VAL A 53 -15.38 -9.40 -5.28
N TYR A 54 -14.33 -9.25 -4.47
CA TYR A 54 -13.26 -8.26 -4.70
C TYR A 54 -11.89 -8.93 -4.72
N PRO A 55 -11.49 -9.60 -5.82
CA PRO A 55 -10.15 -10.14 -5.95
C PRO A 55 -9.15 -8.99 -5.82
N LYS A 56 -8.37 -9.01 -4.75
CA LYS A 56 -7.35 -7.98 -4.53
C LYS A 56 -6.27 -8.14 -5.60
N PRO A 57 -5.93 -7.09 -6.35
CA PRO A 57 -4.91 -7.20 -7.38
C PRO A 57 -3.55 -7.52 -6.73
N THR A 58 -3.04 -8.72 -7.00
CA THR A 58 -1.71 -9.14 -6.56
C THR A 58 -0.68 -8.89 -7.67
N LEU A 59 0.50 -8.44 -7.27
CA LEU A 59 1.68 -8.36 -8.12
C LEU A 59 2.88 -9.00 -7.43
N VAL A 60 3.85 -9.40 -8.25
CA VAL A 60 5.12 -9.97 -7.82
C VAL A 60 6.23 -9.05 -8.30
N VAL A 61 7.15 -8.70 -7.40
CA VAL A 61 8.34 -7.93 -7.72
C VAL A 61 9.58 -8.76 -7.40
N HIS A 62 10.49 -8.85 -8.37
CA HIS A 62 11.77 -9.54 -8.21
C HIS A 62 12.88 -8.54 -7.89
N PHE A 63 13.60 -8.77 -6.80
CA PHE A 63 14.77 -7.98 -6.40
C PHE A 63 16.03 -8.84 -6.37
N GLN A 64 17.20 -8.23 -6.47
CA GLN A 64 18.46 -8.94 -6.20
C GLN A 64 18.71 -8.98 -4.69
N GLU A 65 18.42 -7.88 -3.99
CA GLU A 65 18.55 -7.78 -2.54
C GLU A 65 17.21 -7.46 -1.87
N GLY A 66 16.93 -8.14 -0.74
CA GLY A 66 15.67 -7.97 -0.02
C GLY A 66 15.71 -6.85 1.00
N PHE A 67 16.90 -6.37 1.36
CA PHE A 67 17.09 -5.24 2.26
C PHE A 67 16.33 -5.31 3.61
N GLY A 68 16.02 -6.53 4.07
CA GLY A 68 15.26 -6.77 5.30
C GLY A 68 13.75 -6.61 5.18
N ILE A 69 13.22 -6.54 3.95
CA ILE A 69 11.77 -6.54 3.70
C ILE A 69 11.14 -7.86 4.15
N LYS A 70 9.95 -7.78 4.73
CA LYS A 70 9.24 -8.93 5.27
C LYS A 70 7.74 -8.84 5.05
N ALA A 71 7.07 -9.97 5.23
CA ALA A 71 5.62 -10.02 5.30
C ALA A 71 5.09 -9.03 6.35
N GLY A 72 4.07 -8.25 5.97
CA GLY A 72 3.47 -7.20 6.78
C GLY A 72 4.04 -5.80 6.55
N ASP A 73 5.13 -5.65 5.79
CA ASP A 73 5.61 -4.34 5.34
C ASP A 73 4.66 -3.73 4.29
N TYR A 74 4.79 -2.42 4.06
CA TYR A 74 3.85 -1.66 3.22
C TYR A 74 4.44 -1.31 1.86
N LEU A 75 3.58 -1.31 0.84
CA LEU A 75 3.85 -0.63 -0.43
C LEU A 75 3.28 0.79 -0.37
N LYS A 76 4.13 1.79 -0.65
CA LYS A 76 3.77 3.21 -0.60
C LYS A 76 3.92 3.88 -1.96
N TYR A 77 2.97 4.74 -2.30
CA TYR A 77 3.09 5.70 -3.40
C TYR A 77 3.00 7.11 -2.83
N ARG A 78 4.02 7.94 -3.05
CA ARG A 78 4.07 9.32 -2.53
C ARG A 78 3.76 9.41 -1.02
N GLY A 79 4.27 8.44 -0.26
CA GLY A 79 4.06 8.34 1.20
C GLY A 79 2.72 7.71 1.64
N ILE A 80 1.79 7.44 0.73
CA ILE A 80 0.49 6.84 1.04
C ILE A 80 0.56 5.32 0.87
N VAL A 81 0.04 4.56 1.83
CA VAL A 81 -0.02 3.09 1.77
C VAL A 81 -1.06 2.65 0.72
N VAL A 82 -0.56 2.04 -0.35
CA VAL A 82 -1.34 1.57 -1.51
C VAL A 82 -1.41 0.05 -1.64
N GLY A 83 -0.59 -0.68 -0.88
CA GLY A 83 -0.63 -2.13 -0.80
C GLY A 83 0.11 -2.67 0.42
N ASP A 84 -0.01 -3.98 0.60
CA ASP A 84 0.55 -4.74 1.71
C ASP A 84 1.39 -5.89 1.16
N ILE A 85 2.57 -6.10 1.74
CA ILE A 85 3.48 -7.19 1.35
C ILE A 85 3.03 -8.45 2.09
N ILE A 86 2.64 -9.46 1.32
CA ILE A 86 2.14 -10.73 1.87
C ILE A 86 3.29 -11.65 2.18
N ASP A 87 4.27 -11.73 1.27
CA ASP A 87 5.38 -12.66 1.40
C ASP A 87 6.63 -12.12 0.71
N ALA A 88 7.79 -12.56 1.20
CA ALA A 88 9.10 -12.24 0.66
C ALA A 88 10.00 -13.47 0.80
N VAL A 89 10.27 -14.14 -0.32
CA VAL A 89 11.00 -15.42 -0.34
C VAL A 89 12.21 -15.36 -1.24
N LEU A 90 13.27 -16.06 -0.85
CA LEU A 90 14.43 -16.28 -1.71
C LEU A 90 14.07 -17.32 -2.77
N GLU A 91 14.17 -16.92 -4.03
CA GLU A 91 14.01 -17.77 -5.20
C GLU A 91 15.39 -18.14 -5.72
N HIS A 92 15.77 -19.40 -5.50
CA HIS A 92 17.00 -19.96 -6.04
C HIS A 92 16.77 -20.38 -7.49
N SER A 93 17.46 -19.72 -8.42
CA SER A 93 17.47 -20.10 -9.83
C SER A 93 18.88 -20.52 -10.24
N ALA A 94 18.98 -21.46 -11.19
CA ALA A 94 20.25 -22.06 -11.64
C ALA A 94 21.30 -21.05 -12.18
N THR A 95 20.93 -19.78 -12.36
CA THR A 95 21.77 -18.73 -12.93
C THR A 95 22.04 -17.57 -11.98
N SER A 96 21.14 -17.27 -11.02
CA SER A 96 21.30 -16.23 -10.00
C SER A 96 20.23 -16.36 -8.91
N ASP A 97 20.59 -16.04 -7.67
CA ASP A 97 19.64 -15.90 -6.58
C ASP A 97 18.84 -14.60 -6.75
N SER A 98 17.52 -14.69 -6.58
CA SER A 98 16.64 -13.51 -6.63
C SER A 98 15.62 -13.58 -5.50
N ILE A 99 15.05 -12.45 -5.12
CA ILE A 99 14.05 -12.38 -4.06
C ILE A 99 12.71 -12.05 -4.68
N ARG A 100 11.75 -12.96 -4.50
CA ARG A 100 10.38 -12.83 -4.95
C ARG A 100 9.56 -12.19 -3.83
N VAL A 101 9.03 -11.00 -4.08
CA VAL A 101 8.18 -10.27 -3.14
C VAL A 101 6.76 -10.22 -3.68
N GLU A 102 5.81 -10.78 -2.94
CA GLU A 102 4.39 -10.78 -3.28
C GLU A 102 3.67 -9.62 -2.58
N VAL A 103 2.99 -8.80 -3.37
CA VAL A 103 2.31 -7.60 -2.88
C VAL A 103 0.86 -7.63 -3.29
N VAL A 104 -0.03 -7.42 -2.32
CA VAL A 104 -1.45 -7.20 -2.57
C VAL A 104 -1.75 -5.72 -2.55
N LEU A 105 -2.34 -5.24 -3.64
CA LEU A 105 -2.74 -3.86 -3.80
C LEU A 105 -4.15 -3.61 -3.28
N LYS A 106 -4.37 -2.36 -2.85
CA LYS A 106 -5.71 -1.84 -2.64
C LYS A 106 -6.44 -1.68 -3.97
N PRO A 107 -7.78 -1.80 -4.02
CA PRO A 107 -8.55 -1.66 -5.26
C PRO A 107 -8.33 -0.32 -5.99
N THR A 108 -8.04 0.76 -5.26
CA THR A 108 -7.76 2.10 -5.81
C THR A 108 -6.40 2.19 -6.52
N ALA A 109 -5.49 1.26 -6.26
CA ALA A 109 -4.11 1.26 -6.73
C ALA A 109 -3.90 0.40 -7.99
N HIS A 110 -4.97 -0.08 -8.65
CA HIS A 110 -4.87 -0.92 -9.85
C HIS A 110 -4.09 -0.27 -11.01
N HIS A 111 -4.02 1.06 -11.05
CA HIS A 111 -3.24 1.80 -12.05
C HIS A 111 -1.71 1.63 -11.89
N LEU A 112 -1.24 1.07 -10.77
CA LEU A 112 0.18 0.79 -10.52
C LEU A 112 0.66 -0.52 -11.18
N CYS A 113 -0.26 -1.45 -11.49
CA CYS A 113 0.06 -2.70 -12.20
C CYS A 113 0.25 -2.50 -13.70
N ARG A 114 1.12 -1.56 -14.10
CA ARG A 114 1.30 -1.18 -15.51
C ARG A 114 2.74 -1.40 -15.94
N GLN A 115 2.94 -1.92 -17.15
CA GLN A 115 4.26 -2.07 -17.73
C GLN A 115 5.03 -0.74 -17.68
N GLY A 116 6.24 -0.76 -17.13
CA GLY A 116 7.08 0.43 -16.93
C GLY A 116 6.93 1.08 -15.56
N SER A 117 6.05 0.60 -14.68
CA SER A 117 6.02 1.03 -13.29
C SER A 117 7.29 0.55 -12.59
N GLN A 118 7.87 1.42 -11.79
CA GLN A 118 9.16 1.19 -11.15
C GLN A 118 8.94 0.97 -9.66
N PHE A 119 9.52 -0.09 -9.11
CA PHE A 119 9.42 -0.44 -7.70
C PHE A 119 10.83 -0.43 -7.10
N TRP A 120 11.00 0.04 -5.87
CA TRP A 120 12.28 -0.02 -5.15
C TRP A 120 12.03 -0.14 -3.65
N ILE A 121 13.02 -0.62 -2.91
CA ILE A 121 12.95 -0.75 -1.46
C ILE A 121 13.60 0.48 -0.82
N VAL A 122 12.85 1.15 0.05
CA VAL A 122 13.34 2.29 0.83
C VAL A 122 13.75 1.83 2.22
N ARG A 123 14.99 2.12 2.56
CA ARG A 123 15.57 1.85 3.88
C ARG A 123 15.75 3.16 4.65
N PRO A 124 15.35 3.23 5.93
CA PRO A 124 15.70 4.37 6.76
C PRO A 124 17.23 4.42 6.93
N MET A 125 17.84 5.55 6.59
CA MET A 125 19.25 5.79 6.92
C MET A 125 19.35 6.12 8.41
N LEU A 126 20.03 5.26 9.18
CA LEU A 126 20.32 5.50 10.58
C LEU A 126 21.40 6.58 10.70
N GLY A 127 20.99 7.84 10.82
CA GLY A 127 21.89 8.93 11.20
C GLY A 127 22.17 8.87 12.69
N ILE A 128 23.41 8.60 13.10
CA ILE A 128 23.85 8.48 14.51
C ILE A 128 23.89 9.88 15.21
N GLY A 129 23.22 10.90 14.69
CA GLY A 129 23.48 12.31 15.02
C GLY A 129 22.55 12.99 16.03
N GLN A 130 21.32 12.49 16.27
CA GLN A 130 20.41 13.10 17.24
C GLN A 130 19.52 12.05 17.91
N ILE A 131 20.02 11.53 19.03
CA ILE A 131 19.20 10.88 20.05
C ILE A 131 18.33 11.94 20.76
N ASN A 132 17.25 12.37 20.12
CA ASN A 132 16.13 13.01 20.80
C ASN A 132 14.85 12.33 20.32
N GLY A 133 14.32 11.43 21.14
CA GLY A 133 13.05 10.74 20.91
C GLY A 133 13.23 9.27 20.57
N ILE A 134 13.05 8.42 21.58
CA ILE A 134 13.02 6.95 21.52
C ILE A 134 11.81 6.44 20.68
N ASP A 135 11.04 7.32 20.03
CA ASP A 135 9.85 7.01 19.24
C ASP A 135 10.05 6.97 17.71
N THR A 136 11.24 7.33 17.18
CA THR A 136 11.45 7.39 15.72
C THR A 136 11.70 6.02 15.06
N PHE A 137 11.62 4.92 15.81
CA PHE A 137 11.84 3.55 15.34
C PHE A 137 10.70 2.96 14.48
N ALA A 138 9.65 3.73 14.18
CA ALA A 138 8.43 3.16 13.58
C ALA A 138 8.40 3.09 12.04
N ASN A 139 9.28 3.81 11.33
CA ASN A 139 9.31 3.72 9.87
C ASN A 139 10.25 2.59 9.44
N GLY A 140 9.76 1.34 9.60
CA GLY A 140 10.42 0.15 9.08
C GLY A 140 10.66 0.22 7.56
N VAL A 141 11.43 -0.75 7.06
CA VAL A 141 11.68 -0.94 5.63
C VAL A 141 10.34 -0.99 4.90
N TYR A 142 10.23 -0.31 3.75
CA TYR A 142 9.02 -0.32 2.95
C TYR A 142 9.35 -0.31 1.46
N MET A 143 8.42 -0.80 0.64
CA MET A 143 8.54 -0.70 -0.80
C MET A 143 7.87 0.57 -1.29
N ALA A 144 8.47 1.25 -2.26
CA ALA A 144 7.88 2.37 -2.94
C ALA A 144 7.70 2.09 -4.43
N VAL A 145 6.78 2.81 -5.07
CA VAL A 145 6.42 2.62 -6.47
C VAL A 145 6.23 3.95 -7.17
N GLU A 146 6.67 4.06 -8.42
CA GLU A 146 6.33 5.14 -9.34
C GLU A 146 5.59 4.55 -10.55
N PRO A 147 4.36 5.03 -10.86
CA PRO A 147 3.59 4.50 -11.99
C PRO A 147 4.20 4.87 -13.35
N ALA A 148 4.00 4.00 -14.33
CA ALA A 148 4.36 4.27 -15.71
C ALA A 148 3.59 5.48 -16.28
N THR A 149 4.29 6.32 -17.05
CA THR A 149 3.68 7.37 -17.88
C THR A 149 3.88 7.01 -19.36
N PRO A 150 2.84 6.89 -20.20
CA PRO A 150 1.42 7.17 -19.94
C PRO A 150 0.65 6.02 -19.28
N SER A 151 -0.46 6.35 -18.59
CA SER A 151 -1.35 5.39 -17.89
C SER A 151 -2.02 4.33 -18.78
N SER A 152 -1.81 4.38 -20.10
CA SER A 152 -2.35 3.42 -21.08
C SER A 152 -1.49 2.16 -21.27
N ALA A 153 -0.39 2.02 -20.53
CA ALA A 153 0.49 0.86 -20.62
C ALA A 153 -0.25 -0.46 -20.29
N VAL A 154 0.26 -1.59 -20.80
CA VAL A 154 -0.33 -2.92 -20.60
C VAL A 154 -0.36 -3.28 -19.11
N VAL A 155 -1.41 -3.94 -18.65
CA VAL A 155 -1.50 -4.42 -17.26
C VAL A 155 -0.58 -5.63 -17.11
N VAL A 156 0.35 -5.57 -16.15
CA VAL A 156 1.33 -6.62 -15.89
C VAL A 156 1.32 -6.94 -14.39
N LYS A 157 1.57 -8.21 -14.05
CA LYS A 157 1.61 -8.70 -12.66
C LYS A 157 3.02 -8.97 -12.15
N GLU A 158 3.99 -9.14 -13.04
CA GLU A 158 5.38 -9.40 -12.68
C GLU A 158 6.25 -8.18 -13.02
N PHE A 159 7.07 -7.79 -12.05
CA PHE A 159 7.93 -6.61 -12.14
C PHE A 159 9.35 -6.93 -11.71
N VAL A 160 10.30 -6.22 -12.29
CA VAL A 160 11.68 -6.21 -11.82
C VAL A 160 11.88 -4.97 -10.97
N GLY A 161 12.24 -5.18 -9.71
CA GLY A 161 12.55 -4.15 -8.75
C GLY A 161 13.87 -3.45 -9.09
N ARG A 162 13.97 -2.17 -8.74
CA ARG A 162 15.19 -1.38 -8.83
C ARG A 162 15.85 -1.34 -7.46
N GLU A 163 17.16 -1.55 -7.46
CA GLU A 163 17.98 -1.47 -6.24
C GLU A 163 18.17 -0.02 -5.75
N SER A 164 17.92 0.96 -6.63
CA SER A 164 17.98 2.38 -6.30
C SER A 164 16.72 3.13 -6.77
N PRO A 165 16.30 4.16 -6.00
CA PRO A 165 15.14 4.98 -6.35
C PRO A 165 15.36 5.68 -7.71
N PRO A 166 14.30 5.88 -8.50
CA PRO A 166 14.41 6.65 -9.74
C PRO A 166 14.78 8.11 -9.45
N ALA A 167 15.49 8.73 -10.38
CA ALA A 167 15.96 10.11 -10.24
C ALA A 167 14.83 11.12 -9.96
N GLN A 168 13.58 10.80 -10.33
CA GLN A 168 12.42 11.64 -10.04
C GLN A 168 11.99 11.60 -8.57
N GLU A 169 12.23 10.51 -7.84
CA GLU A 169 12.02 10.47 -6.38
C GLU A 169 13.13 11.18 -5.62
N ILE A 170 14.38 11.06 -6.10
CA ILE A 170 15.52 11.80 -5.54
C ILE A 170 15.30 13.32 -5.69
N ARG A 171 14.58 13.72 -6.75
CA ARG A 171 14.07 15.08 -6.90
C ARG A 171 12.80 15.21 -6.08
N SER A 172 12.91 15.53 -4.79
CA SER A 172 11.84 16.30 -4.14
C SER A 172 11.58 17.52 -5.03
N PRO A 173 10.47 17.58 -5.80
CA PRO A 173 10.39 18.46 -6.96
C PRO A 173 10.30 19.95 -6.58
N ALA A 174 10.14 20.24 -5.28
CA ALA A 174 10.05 21.59 -4.76
C ALA A 174 11.41 22.17 -4.29
N GLY A 175 12.39 21.34 -3.95
CA GLY A 175 13.66 21.80 -3.39
C GLY A 175 14.69 22.23 -4.44
N LEU A 176 15.74 22.93 -4.01
CA LEU A 176 16.86 23.31 -4.87
C LEU A 176 18.03 22.35 -4.62
N GLN A 177 18.51 21.68 -5.66
CA GLN A 177 19.72 20.87 -5.62
C GLN A 177 20.87 21.65 -6.25
N ILE A 178 22.01 21.68 -5.57
CA ILE A 178 23.24 22.30 -6.04
C ILE A 178 24.41 21.34 -5.81
N VAL A 179 25.49 21.53 -6.56
CA VAL A 179 26.76 20.87 -6.33
C VAL A 179 27.70 21.90 -5.75
N VAL A 180 28.33 21.55 -4.62
CA VAL A 180 29.36 22.36 -3.97
C VAL A 180 30.68 21.64 -4.16
N GLU A 181 31.60 22.28 -4.83
CA GLU A 181 32.97 21.79 -5.02
C GLU A 181 33.83 22.21 -3.82
N SER A 182 34.58 21.28 -3.27
CA SER A 182 35.51 21.52 -2.18
C SER A 182 36.85 20.84 -2.46
N PRO A 183 38.00 21.45 -2.11
CA PRO A 183 39.29 20.79 -2.25
C PRO A 183 39.43 19.55 -1.35
N GLU A 184 38.70 19.48 -0.24
CA GLU A 184 38.73 18.35 0.69
C GLU A 184 37.32 17.94 1.11
N ARG A 185 37.13 16.66 1.44
CA ARG A 185 35.86 16.13 1.96
C ARG A 185 35.51 16.65 3.37
N LYS A 186 36.46 17.23 4.08
CA LYS A 186 36.44 17.45 5.54
C LYS A 186 35.10 18.01 6.07
N GLY A 187 34.29 17.15 6.69
CA GLY A 187 32.97 17.51 7.27
C GLY A 187 31.77 17.44 6.31
N LEU A 188 32.00 17.12 5.04
CA LEU A 188 30.99 16.79 4.04
C LEU A 188 30.69 15.30 4.14
N ASP A 189 29.77 14.95 5.01
CA ASP A 189 29.20 13.61 5.08
C ASP A 189 27.75 13.61 4.58
N PRO A 190 27.30 12.56 3.89
CA PRO A 190 25.89 12.38 3.58
C PRO A 190 25.02 12.56 4.85
N GLY A 191 24.03 13.45 4.78
CA GLY A 191 23.18 13.83 5.90
C GLY A 191 23.66 15.04 6.72
N ALA A 192 24.87 15.56 6.47
CA ALA A 192 25.37 16.75 7.17
C ALA A 192 24.44 17.96 6.93
N PRO A 193 24.08 18.73 7.98
CA PRO A 193 23.12 19.82 7.86
C PRO A 193 23.75 21.03 7.18
N VAL A 194 23.06 21.58 6.17
CA VAL A 194 23.41 22.89 5.60
C VAL A 194 22.71 23.97 6.40
N ARG A 195 23.50 24.91 6.92
CA ARG A 195 23.02 25.91 7.88
C ARG A 195 23.12 27.33 7.32
N PHE A 196 22.12 28.15 7.61
CA PHE A 196 22.15 29.58 7.37
C PHE A 196 21.75 30.30 8.65
N ARG A 197 22.65 31.14 9.19
CA ARG A 197 22.44 31.90 10.45
C ARG A 197 21.97 31.02 11.62
N GLY A 198 22.51 29.81 11.72
CA GLY A 198 22.16 28.85 12.77
C GLY A 198 20.94 27.97 12.48
N PHE A 199 20.12 28.27 11.48
CA PHE A 199 18.99 27.44 11.07
C PHE A 199 19.42 26.40 10.04
N THR A 200 18.90 25.17 10.14
CA THR A 200 19.10 24.12 9.14
C THR A 200 18.18 24.39 7.95
N VAL A 201 18.77 24.69 6.80
CA VAL A 201 18.05 25.02 5.55
C VAL A 201 18.11 23.91 4.51
N GLY A 202 18.93 22.88 4.76
CA GLY A 202 19.18 21.80 3.82
C GLY A 202 20.06 20.71 4.42
N HIS A 203 20.45 19.75 3.59
CA HIS A 203 21.39 18.69 3.96
C HIS A 203 22.22 18.23 2.75
N VAL A 204 23.39 17.66 3.02
CA VAL A 204 24.21 16.99 2.01
C VAL A 204 23.55 15.67 1.63
N MET A 205 23.30 15.44 0.35
CA MET A 205 22.71 14.20 -0.17
C MET A 205 23.77 13.13 -0.42
N GLU A 206 24.85 13.51 -1.10
CA GLU A 206 25.88 12.60 -1.59
C GLU A 206 27.20 13.35 -1.71
N VAL A 207 28.30 12.63 -1.53
CA VAL A 207 29.67 13.18 -1.67
C VAL A 207 30.48 12.22 -2.52
N ALA A 208 30.96 12.72 -3.65
CA ALA A 208 31.75 11.98 -4.62
C ALA A 208 33.06 12.71 -4.92
N LEU A 209 34.05 11.99 -5.43
CA LEU A 209 35.24 12.62 -5.99
C LEU A 209 34.87 13.18 -7.36
N ALA A 210 35.30 14.41 -7.67
CA ALA A 210 35.11 14.98 -9.00
C ALA A 210 35.82 14.11 -10.05
N GLY A 211 35.33 14.16 -11.30
CA GLY A 211 35.85 13.31 -12.38
C GLY A 211 37.34 13.49 -12.67
N ASP A 212 37.91 14.65 -12.34
CA ASP A 212 39.34 14.97 -12.44
C ASP A 212 40.16 14.56 -11.21
N SER A 213 39.50 14.00 -10.18
CA SER A 213 40.08 13.61 -8.88
C SER A 213 40.75 14.74 -8.09
N GLY A 214 40.60 16.00 -8.53
CA GLY A 214 41.25 17.16 -7.91
C GLY A 214 40.40 17.80 -6.82
N THR A 215 39.09 17.58 -6.85
CA THR A 215 38.13 18.14 -5.90
C THR A 215 37.09 17.10 -5.48
N VAL A 216 36.30 17.47 -4.47
CA VAL A 216 35.19 16.69 -3.94
C VAL A 216 33.89 17.40 -4.29
N ASP A 217 33.00 16.69 -4.98
CA ASP A 217 31.67 17.14 -5.34
C ASP A 217 30.68 16.72 -4.26
N ALA A 218 30.17 17.68 -3.51
CA ALA A 218 29.07 17.46 -2.58
C ALA A 218 27.75 17.89 -3.22
N ARG A 219 26.84 16.94 -3.44
CA ARG A 219 25.46 17.24 -3.85
C ARG A 219 24.66 17.64 -2.61
N VAL A 220 24.13 18.85 -2.62
CA VAL A 220 23.40 19.45 -1.50
C VAL A 220 21.94 19.69 -1.89
N TYR A 221 21.03 19.34 -0.99
CA TYR A 221 19.62 19.66 -1.08
C TYR A 221 19.27 20.83 -0.17
N ILE A 222 18.64 21.86 -0.74
CA ILE A 222 18.09 23.02 -0.03
C ILE A 222 16.56 22.92 -0.06
N GLN A 223 15.93 23.13 1.09
CA GLN A 223 14.48 23.06 1.19
C GLN A 223 13.79 24.15 0.35
N PRO A 224 12.56 23.89 -0.14
CA PRO A 224 11.84 24.80 -1.05
C PRO A 224 11.71 26.23 -0.49
N ASP A 225 11.39 26.36 0.81
CA ASP A 225 11.15 27.62 1.49
C ASP A 225 12.40 28.52 1.54
N TYR A 226 13.58 27.89 1.48
CA TYR A 226 14.89 28.57 1.54
C TYR A 226 15.56 28.74 0.17
N LYS A 227 14.92 28.31 -0.92
CA LYS A 227 15.47 28.44 -2.29
C LYS A 227 15.88 29.88 -2.64
N LYS A 228 15.14 30.88 -2.13
CA LYS A 228 15.41 32.31 -2.35
C LYS A 228 16.67 32.83 -1.66
N LEU A 229 17.23 32.06 -0.71
CA LEU A 229 18.47 32.42 -0.02
C LEU A 229 19.69 32.16 -0.90
N ILE A 230 19.61 31.21 -1.83
CA ILE A 230 20.72 30.86 -2.72
C ILE A 230 20.73 31.78 -3.93
N ARG A 231 21.82 32.52 -4.07
CA ARG A 231 22.12 33.45 -5.15
C ARG A 231 23.45 33.09 -5.83
N VAL A 232 23.70 33.64 -7.01
CA VAL A 232 24.94 33.41 -7.80
C VAL A 232 26.22 33.71 -7.00
N ASN A 233 26.17 34.66 -6.07
CA ASN A 233 27.30 35.07 -5.24
C ASN A 233 27.32 34.44 -3.84
N THR A 234 26.56 33.36 -3.62
CA THR A 234 26.53 32.66 -2.32
C THR A 234 27.81 31.86 -2.15
N GLN A 235 28.43 32.00 -0.98
CA GLN A 235 29.57 31.19 -0.56
C GLN A 235 29.10 30.18 0.50
N PHE A 236 29.62 28.96 0.40
CA PHE A 236 29.27 27.81 1.25
C PHE A 236 30.41 27.47 2.20
#